data_AF-A0A947F5W8-F1
#
_entry.id   AF-A0A947F5W8-F1
#
_cell.length_a   1.000
_cell.length_b   1.000
_cell.length_c   1.000
_cell.angle_alpha   90.00
_cell.angle_beta   90.00
_cell.angle_gamma   90.00
#
_symmetry.space_group_name_H-M   'P 1'
#
loop_
_entity.id
_entity.type
_entity.pdbx_description
1 polymer ?
#
loop_
_entity_poly.entity_id
_entity_poly.type
_entity_poly.pdbx_seq_one_letter_code
_entity_poly.pdbx_strand_id
1 'polypeptide(L)'
;MKKLFGNTNGLKTDHIRRLEKFYRRRIPPEFVITFELARDISRLSHEIRRQIGLLINRRGKIACVIVGDYKGIIIPEITGYRAAPGRLTGLRCI
;
A
#
# COMPACT_ATOMS: atom_id res chain seq x y z
N MET A 1 10.22 0.88 12.80
CA MET A 1 8.81 0.59 12.47
C MET A 1 8.52 1.06 11.06
N LYS A 2 7.68 0.35 10.29
CA LYS A 2 7.31 0.80 8.94
C LYS A 2 6.08 1.68 9.06
N LYS A 3 6.22 2.96 8.67
CA LYS A 3 5.18 3.98 8.82
C LYS A 3 3.96 3.64 7.96
N LEU A 4 2.77 3.68 8.55
CA LEU A 4 1.51 3.70 7.79
C LEU A 4 1.17 5.15 7.42
N PHE A 5 0.58 5.35 6.25
CA PHE A 5 0.19 6.68 5.78
C PHE A 5 -1.33 6.80 5.71
N GLY A 6 -1.85 8.02 5.87
CA GLY A 6 -3.28 8.31 5.79
C GLY A 6 -4.03 8.08 7.11
N ASN A 7 -5.31 7.70 7.02
CA ASN A 7 -6.25 7.72 8.14
C ASN A 7 -6.19 6.43 8.99
N THR A 8 -5.30 6.41 9.99
CA THR A 8 -5.18 5.31 10.96
C THR A 8 -5.99 5.50 12.24
N ASN A 9 -6.71 6.62 12.38
CA ASN A 9 -7.44 6.95 13.59
C ASN A 9 -8.59 5.97 13.82
N GLY A 10 -8.70 5.44 15.03
CA GLY A 10 -9.74 4.47 15.40
C GLY A 10 -9.52 3.05 14.88
N LEU A 11 -8.35 2.74 14.29
CA LEU A 11 -7.98 1.36 13.96
C LEU A 11 -7.56 0.60 15.21
N LYS A 12 -8.00 -0.67 15.31
CA LYS A 12 -7.55 -1.56 16.38
C LYS A 12 -6.06 -1.88 16.19
N THR A 13 -5.37 -2.22 17.29
CA THR A 13 -3.95 -2.60 17.24
C THR A 13 -3.69 -3.77 16.29
N ASP A 14 -4.62 -4.74 16.21
CA ASP A 14 -4.52 -5.86 15.26
C ASP A 14 -4.57 -5.40 13.79
N HIS A 15 -5.45 -4.45 13.47
CA HIS A 15 -5.55 -3.88 12.12
C HIS A 15 -4.24 -3.21 11.71
N ILE A 16 -3.65 -2.42 12.61
CA ILE A 16 -2.35 -1.76 12.37
C ILE A 16 -1.27 -2.82 12.11
N ARG A 17 -1.16 -3.86 12.95
CA ARG A 17 -0.18 -4.93 12.76
C ARG A 17 -0.36 -5.67 11.44
N ARG A 18 -1.61 -5.91 11.01
CA ARG A 18 -1.91 -6.57 9.71
C ARG A 18 -1.54 -5.69 8.52
N LEU A 19 -1.81 -4.38 8.60
CA LEU A 19 -1.37 -3.41 7.58
C LEU A 19 0.16 -3.36 7.49
N GLU A 20 0.86 -3.30 8.62
CA GLU A 20 2.32 -3.29 8.64
C GLU A 20 2.95 -4.56 8.05
N LYS A 21 2.28 -5.71 8.18
CA LYS A 21 2.74 -6.99 7.59
C LYS A 21 2.79 -6.93 6.07
N PHE A 22 1.97 -6.11 5.39
CA PHE A 22 2.02 -5.98 3.94
C PHE A 22 3.41 -5.59 3.46
N TYR A 23 4.10 -4.70 4.16
CA TYR A 23 5.46 -4.31 3.79
C TYR A 23 6.50 -5.45 3.77
N ARG A 24 6.20 -6.61 4.35
CA ARG A 24 7.06 -7.81 4.30
C ARG A 24 6.77 -8.68 3.08
N ARG A 25 5.63 -8.48 2.41
CA ARG A 25 5.25 -9.21 1.20
C ARG A 25 6.14 -8.79 0.02
N ARG A 26 6.33 -9.73 -0.89
CA ARG A 26 7.03 -9.54 -2.16
C ARG A 26 6.14 -10.05 -3.27
N ILE A 27 6.08 -9.26 -4.34
CA ILE A 27 5.30 -9.57 -5.54
C ILE A 27 6.32 -9.93 -6.62
N PRO A 28 6.21 -11.06 -7.33
CA PRO A 28 7.08 -11.31 -8.47
C PRO A 28 6.88 -10.20 -9.52
N PRO A 29 7.96 -9.61 -10.09
CA PRO A 29 7.87 -8.43 -10.95
C PRO A 29 6.88 -8.54 -12.12
N GLU A 30 6.72 -9.75 -12.66
CA GLU A 30 5.84 -10.13 -13.76
C GLU A 30 4.34 -10.03 -13.42
N PHE A 31 3.98 -10.03 -12.14
CA PHE A 31 2.61 -9.83 -11.70
C PHE A 31 2.38 -8.39 -11.24
N VAL A 32 1.15 -7.92 -11.43
CA VAL A 32 0.66 -6.65 -10.87
C VAL A 32 0.54 -6.78 -9.35
N ILE A 33 -0.09 -7.87 -8.90
CA ILE A 33 -0.29 -8.28 -7.50
C ILE A 33 -0.49 -9.81 -7.48
N THR A 34 -0.15 -10.48 -6.38
CA THR A 34 -0.51 -11.90 -6.22
C THR A 34 -1.95 -12.05 -5.76
N PHE A 35 -2.59 -13.18 -6.06
CA PHE A 35 -3.98 -13.44 -5.66
C PHE A 35 -4.16 -13.37 -4.13
N GLU A 36 -3.19 -13.90 -3.37
CA GLU A 36 -3.22 -13.88 -1.91
C GLU A 36 -3.17 -12.46 -1.37
N LEU A 37 -2.31 -11.61 -1.95
CA LEU A 37 -2.17 -10.23 -1.52
C LEU A 37 -3.45 -9.44 -1.85
N ALA A 38 -4.03 -9.64 -3.04
CA ALA A 38 -5.31 -9.03 -3.41
C ALA A 38 -6.42 -9.41 -2.42
N ARG A 39 -6.56 -10.71 -2.13
CA ARG A 39 -7.55 -11.23 -1.17
C ARG A 39 -7.35 -10.65 0.24
N ASP A 40 -6.11 -10.60 0.72
CA ASP A 40 -5.78 -10.09 2.06
C ASP A 40 -6.13 -8.59 2.18
N ILE A 41 -5.82 -7.79 1.15
CA ILE A 41 -6.15 -6.36 1.12
C ILE A 41 -7.66 -6.14 1.05
N SER A 42 -8.37 -6.84 0.15
CA SER A 42 -9.82 -6.68 0.01
C SER A 42 -10.56 -7.01 1.30
N ARG A 43 -10.16 -8.10 1.98
CA ARG A 43 -10.74 -8.49 3.28
C ARG A 43 -10.48 -7.45 4.35
N LEU A 44 -9.24 -6.98 4.48
CA LEU A 44 -8.89 -6.01 5.50
C LEU A 44 -9.54 -4.65 5.24
N SER A 45 -9.57 -4.19 3.98
CA SER A 45 -10.24 -2.97 3.53
C SER A 45 -11.73 -2.98 3.92
N HIS A 46 -12.42 -4.09 3.64
CA HIS A 46 -13.82 -4.26 4.03
C HIS A 46 -14.00 -4.24 5.56
N GLU A 47 -13.13 -4.94 6.30
CA GLU A 47 -13.17 -5.02 7.76
C GLU A 47 -12.98 -3.65 8.42
N ILE A 48 -12.03 -2.84 7.94
CA ILE A 48 -11.74 -1.51 8.50
C ILE A 48 -12.60 -0.39 7.90
N ARG A 49 -13.41 -0.71 6.89
CA ARG A 49 -14.26 0.23 6.11
C ARG A 49 -13.48 1.43 5.56
N ARG A 50 -12.27 1.18 5.07
CA ARG A 50 -11.38 2.20 4.49
C ARG A 50 -10.65 1.60 3.30
N GLN A 51 -10.45 2.39 2.26
CA GLN A 51 -9.59 1.99 1.15
C GLN A 51 -8.16 1.75 1.63
N ILE A 52 -7.48 0.80 1.01
CA ILE A 52 -6.07 0.50 1.27
C ILE A 52 -5.34 0.64 -0.05
N GLY A 53 -4.34 1.51 -0.10
CA GLY A 53 -3.47 1.70 -1.26
C GLY A 53 -2.08 1.14 -1.01
N LEU A 54 -1.53 0.43 -1.98
CA LEU A 54 -0.16 -0.07 -1.95
C LEU A 54 0.66 0.52 -3.07
N LEU A 55 1.83 1.04 -2.74
CA LEU A 55 2.80 1.48 -3.73
C LEU A 55 3.91 0.45 -3.86
N ILE A 56 3.98 -0.19 -5.02
CA ILE A 56 4.85 -1.33 -5.28
C ILE A 56 5.88 -0.95 -6.33
N ASN A 57 7.17 -1.12 -6.03
CA ASN A 57 8.22 -0.82 -6.99
C ASN A 57 8.41 -1.93 -8.04
N ARG A 58 9.26 -1.66 -9.04
CA ARG A 58 9.57 -2.60 -10.14
C ARG A 58 10.16 -3.94 -9.68
N ARG A 59 10.79 -3.97 -8.50
CA ARG A 59 11.34 -5.20 -7.88
C ARG A 59 10.32 -5.90 -6.97
N GLY A 60 9.05 -5.50 -7.03
CA GLY A 60 7.99 -6.12 -6.24
C GLY A 60 8.03 -5.80 -4.75
N LYS A 61 8.80 -4.77 -4.33
CA LYS A 61 8.80 -4.29 -2.95
C LYS A 61 7.65 -3.34 -2.74
N ILE A 62 6.90 -3.54 -1.66
CA ILE A 62 5.95 -2.52 -1.18
C ILE A 62 6.75 -1.39 -0.52
N ALA A 63 6.72 -0.23 -1.15
CA ALA A 63 7.36 1.00 -0.72
C ALA A 63 6.48 1.79 0.26
N CYS A 64 5.15 1.76 0.08
CA CYS A 64 4.19 2.49 0.91
C CYS A 64 2.91 1.67 1.11
N VAL A 65 2.35 1.74 2.32
CA VAL A 65 1.01 1.25 2.67
C VAL A 65 0.20 2.46 3.15
N ILE A 66 -0.89 2.73 2.46
CA ILE A 66 -1.75 3.90 2.65
C ILE A 66 -3.12 3.41 3.10
N VAL A 67 -3.66 4.02 4.15
CA VAL A 67 -5.02 3.84 4.60
C VAL A 67 -5.80 5.09 4.23
N GLY A 68 -6.80 4.93 3.37
CA GLY A 68 -7.67 6.00 2.93
C GLY A 68 -8.91 6.15 3.81
N ASP A 69 -9.94 6.69 3.19
CA ASP A 69 -11.30 6.70 3.70
C ASP A 69 -12.25 6.03 2.69
N TYR A 70 -13.52 6.40 2.69
CA TYR A 70 -14.52 5.89 1.74
C TYR A 70 -14.47 6.61 0.38
N LYS A 71 -13.88 7.82 0.31
CA LYS A 71 -13.76 8.63 -0.91
C LYS A 71 -12.49 8.30 -1.68
N GLY A 72 -11.39 8.06 -0.99
CA GLY A 72 -10.09 7.98 -1.64
C GLY A 72 -8.92 7.65 -0.72
N ILE A 73 -7.75 7.55 -1.35
CA ILE A 73 -6.45 7.58 -0.68
C ILE A 73 -5.71 8.87 -1.05
N ILE A 74 -4.86 9.34 -0.14
CA ILE A 74 -3.92 10.44 -0.42
C ILE A 74 -2.53 9.82 -0.54
N ILE A 75 -1.94 9.92 -1.74
CA ILE A 75 -0.58 9.44 -1.99
C ILE A 75 0.40 10.43 -1.34
N PRO A 76 1.19 10.01 -0.35
CA PRO A 76 2.16 10.89 0.30
C PRO A 76 3.34 11.15 -0.62
N GLU A 77 4.14 12.17 -0.29
CA GLU A 77 5.45 12.34 -0.92
C GLU A 77 6.35 11.14 -0.58
N ILE A 78 6.97 10.55 -1.60
CA ILE A 78 7.77 9.33 -1.46
C ILE A 78 9.22 9.66 -1.72
N THR A 79 9.99 9.74 -0.65
CA THR A 79 11.43 9.97 -0.74
C THR A 79 12.12 8.83 -1.50
N GLY A 80 13.04 9.19 -2.39
CA GLY A 80 13.79 8.23 -3.22
C GLY A 80 13.08 7.76 -4.50
N TYR A 81 11.84 8.17 -4.76
CA TYR A 81 11.12 7.88 -6.01
C TYR A 81 10.81 9.19 -6.75
N ARG A 82 11.85 9.77 -7.37
CA ARG A 82 11.72 10.93 -8.25
C ARG A 82 11.76 10.49 -9.69
N ALA A 83 10.84 11.00 -10.50
CA ALA A 83 10.91 10.85 -11.95
C ALA A 83 11.50 12.12 -12.56
N ALA A 84 12.37 11.94 -13.56
CA ALA A 84 12.71 13.02 -14.47
C ALA A 84 11.48 13.41 -15.30
N PRO A 85 11.41 14.65 -15.83
CA PRO A 85 10.34 15.07 -16.73
C PRO A 85 10.11 14.03 -17.84
N GLY A 86 8.84 13.71 -18.11
CA GLY A 86 8.45 12.71 -19.11
C GLY A 86 8.63 11.25 -18.69
N ARG A 87 9.02 10.94 -17.45
CA ARG A 87 9.18 9.56 -16.95
C ARG A 87 8.16 9.22 -15.86
N LEU A 88 7.86 7.92 -15.74
CA LEU A 88 7.13 7.38 -14.59
C LEU A 88 8.09 7.10 -13.43
N THR A 89 7.60 7.25 -12.19
CA THR A 89 8.36 7.06 -10.93
C THR A 89 8.75 5.61 -10.62
N GLY A 90 8.30 4.64 -11.44
CA GLY A 90 8.61 3.23 -11.26
C GLY A 90 7.88 2.58 -10.09
N LEU A 91 6.76 3.17 -9.68
CA LEU A 91 5.83 2.64 -8.70
C LEU A 91 4.51 2.26 -9.39
N ARG A 92 3.90 1.18 -8.92
CA ARG A 92 2.54 0.75 -9.24
C ARG A 92 1.67 1.06 -8.03
N CYS A 93 0.56 1.77 -8.23
CA CYS A 93 -0.45 1.98 -7.20
C CYS A 93 -1.54 0.92 -7.38
N ILE A 94 -1.71 0.07 -6.38
CA ILE A 94 -2.74 -0.97 -6.31
C ILE A 94 -3.71 -0.64 -5.18
#